data_AF-A0A965CLU7-F1
#
_entry.id   AF-A0A965CLU7-F1
#
_cell.length_a   1.000
_cell.length_b   1.000
_cell.length_c   1.000
_cell.angle_alpha   90.00
_cell.angle_beta   90.00
_cell.angle_gamma   90.00
#
_symmetry.space_group_name_H-M   'P 1'
#
loop_
_entity.id
_entity.type
_entity.pdbx_description
1 polymer ?
#
loop_
_entity_poly.entity_id
_entity_poly.type
_entity_poly.pdbx_seq_one_letter_code
_entity_poly.pdbx_strand_id
1 'polypeptide(L)'
;MNAQLEELLSILQQETELHEKLLQLLQEEAEGFGNLSASKMLKLQSLKLQQTRLIAKLETRRIAVVDGMSGDFEETSDSLTLSSIIRQVSQEWATPLQACFDRLKELIAEIRNSAQNNGEESASRLKSVETSLHFISKLQGNQQLYSGTGQLHPAGSKISRASV
;
A
#
# COMPACT_ATOMS: atom_id res chain seq x y z
N MET A 1 -20.50 30.14 -3.02
CA MET A 1 -20.81 29.29 -4.20
C MET A 1 -19.72 29.14 -5.28
N ASN A 2 -19.66 29.90 -6.40
CA ASN A 2 -18.84 29.50 -7.58
C ASN A 2 -17.34 29.31 -7.31
N ALA A 3 -16.70 30.22 -6.56
CA ALA A 3 -15.28 30.09 -6.21
C ALA A 3 -14.98 28.86 -5.33
N GLN A 4 -15.93 28.48 -4.46
CA GLN A 4 -15.80 27.28 -3.63
C GLN A 4 -16.00 25.99 -4.43
N LEU A 5 -16.87 26.01 -5.45
CA LEU A 5 -17.03 24.89 -6.38
C LEU A 5 -15.80 24.68 -7.26
N GLU A 6 -15.16 25.77 -7.69
CA GLU A 6 -13.89 25.73 -8.41
C GLU A 6 -12.77 25.16 -7.53
N GLU A 7 -12.66 25.64 -6.28
CA GLU A 7 -11.70 25.10 -5.32
C GLU A 7 -11.94 23.61 -5.04
N LEU A 8 -13.20 23.21 -4.81
CA LEU A 8 -13.59 21.82 -4.57
C LEU A 8 -13.21 20.93 -5.76
N LEU A 9 -13.50 21.36 -6.99
CA LEU A 9 -13.13 20.64 -8.20
C LEU A 9 -11.61 20.48 -8.31
N SER A 10 -10.85 21.56 -8.06
CA SER A 10 -9.39 21.52 -8.07
C SER A 10 -8.83 20.54 -7.05
N ILE A 11 -9.40 20.48 -5.84
CA ILE A 11 -9.00 19.52 -4.80
C ILE A 11 -9.27 18.09 -5.26
N LEU A 12 -10.47 17.81 -5.78
CA LEU A 12 -10.85 16.46 -6.24
C LEU A 12 -10.00 15.97 -7.41
N GLN A 13 -9.63 16.86 -8.33
CA GLN A 13 -8.69 16.53 -9.41
C GLN A 13 -7.31 16.17 -8.86
N GLN A 14 -6.77 16.97 -7.93
CA GLN A 14 -5.50 16.66 -7.27
C GLN A 14 -5.57 15.35 -6.47
N GLU A 15 -6.66 15.09 -5.76
CA GLU A 15 -6.86 13.81 -5.08
C GLU A 15 -6.83 12.64 -6.05
N THR A 16 -7.47 12.79 -7.22
CA THR A 16 -7.49 11.75 -8.26
C THR A 16 -6.06 11.45 -8.72
N GLU A 17 -5.26 12.47 -9.04
CA GLU A 17 -3.87 12.31 -9.47
C GLU A 17 -2.99 11.62 -8.40
N LEU A 18 -3.16 11.99 -7.12
CA LEU A 18 -2.39 11.37 -6.03
C LEU A 18 -2.79 9.90 -5.82
N HIS A 19 -4.08 9.55 -5.95
CA HIS A 19 -4.54 8.17 -5.86
C HIS A 19 -4.04 7.34 -7.04
N GLU A 20 -4.08 7.87 -8.27
CA GLU A 20 -3.50 7.19 -9.45
C GLU A 20 -2.03 6.91 -9.25
N LYS A 21 -1.28 7.88 -8.72
CA LYS A 21 0.13 7.70 -8.42
C LYS A 21 0.38 6.68 -7.31
N LEU A 22 -0.47 6.63 -6.29
CA LEU A 22 -0.39 5.61 -5.25
C LEU A 22 -0.66 4.20 -5.82
N LEU A 23 -1.67 4.06 -6.67
CA LEU A 23 -1.97 2.82 -7.36
C LEU A 23 -0.79 2.36 -8.23
N GLN A 24 -0.19 3.27 -9.01
CA GLN A 24 0.99 2.96 -9.81
C GLN A 24 2.13 2.44 -8.91
N LEU A 25 2.40 3.07 -7.77
CA LEU A 25 3.45 2.61 -6.85
C LEU A 25 3.17 1.23 -6.26
N LEU A 26 1.89 0.87 -6.04
CA LEU A 26 1.49 -0.47 -5.60
C LEU A 26 1.65 -1.51 -6.71
N GLN A 27 1.34 -1.15 -7.95
CA GLN A 27 1.57 -2.00 -9.12
C GLN A 27 3.06 -2.22 -9.37
N GLU A 28 3.89 -1.17 -9.27
CA GLU A 28 5.36 -1.28 -9.36
C GLU A 28 5.94 -2.20 -8.28
N GLU A 29 5.37 -2.18 -7.07
CA GLU A 29 5.74 -3.11 -6.00
C GLU A 29 5.38 -4.56 -6.34
N ALA A 30 4.17 -4.78 -6.88
CA ALA A 30 3.71 -6.11 -7.29
C ALA A 30 4.55 -6.69 -8.43
N GLU A 31 4.82 -5.91 -9.48
CA GLU A 31 5.64 -6.32 -10.62
C GLU A 31 7.11 -6.54 -10.23
N GLY A 32 7.62 -5.71 -9.33
CA GLY A 32 8.98 -5.82 -8.82
C GLY A 32 9.19 -6.93 -7.80
N PHE A 33 8.14 -7.65 -7.41
CA PHE A 33 8.15 -8.55 -6.27
C PHE A 33 9.10 -9.75 -6.47
N GLY A 34 10.20 -9.77 -5.71
CA GLY A 34 11.27 -10.76 -5.83
C GLY A 34 12.46 -10.37 -6.71
N ASN A 35 12.34 -9.29 -7.47
CA ASN A 35 13.39 -8.77 -8.35
C ASN A 35 13.95 -7.43 -7.87
N LEU A 36 13.22 -6.71 -7.02
CA LEU A 36 13.67 -5.45 -6.45
C LEU A 36 14.75 -5.66 -5.39
N SER A 37 15.79 -4.84 -5.45
CA SER A 37 16.76 -4.72 -4.36
C SER A 37 16.08 -4.13 -3.12
N ALA A 38 16.61 -4.45 -1.94
CA ALA A 38 16.13 -3.89 -0.67
C ALA A 38 16.09 -2.35 -0.70
N SER A 39 17.10 -1.71 -1.30
CA SER A 39 17.15 -0.24 -1.45
C SER A 39 16.01 0.33 -2.31
N LYS A 40 15.65 -0.35 -3.41
CA LYS A 40 14.52 0.06 -4.25
C LYS A 40 13.19 -0.15 -3.53
N MET A 41 13.04 -1.26 -2.80
CA MET A 41 11.84 -1.51 -2.00
C MET A 41 11.65 -0.46 -0.90
N LEU A 42 12.72 -0.08 -0.19
CA LEU A 42 12.69 1.01 0.79
C LEU A 42 12.28 2.35 0.15
N LYS A 43 12.81 2.66 -1.04
CA LYS A 43 12.42 3.86 -1.79
C LYS A 43 10.93 3.84 -2.13
N LEU A 44 10.40 2.72 -2.63
CA LEU A 44 8.97 2.57 -2.93
C LEU A 44 8.11 2.77 -1.68
N GLN A 45 8.48 2.18 -0.53
CA GLN A 45 7.75 2.40 0.72
C GLN A 45 7.74 3.89 1.13
N SER A 46 8.89 4.57 1.00
CA SER A 46 8.97 6.01 1.29
C SER A 46 8.06 6.83 0.36
N LEU A 47 8.01 6.49 -0.93
CA LEU A 47 7.16 7.18 -1.90
C LEU A 47 5.67 6.94 -1.61
N LYS A 48 5.26 5.70 -1.32
CA LYS A 48 3.88 5.39 -0.92
C LYS A 48 3.46 6.16 0.33
N LEU A 49 4.32 6.17 1.36
CA LEU A 49 4.06 6.92 2.59
C LEU A 49 3.91 8.42 2.34
N GLN A 50 4.76 8.99 1.48
CA GLN A 50 4.64 10.39 1.07
C GLN A 50 3.29 10.64 0.38
N GLN A 51 2.87 9.76 -0.54
CA GLN A 51 1.58 9.91 -1.22
C GLN A 51 0.40 9.85 -0.24
N THR A 52 0.38 8.88 0.67
CA THR A 52 -0.68 8.77 1.68
C THR A 52 -0.79 10.03 2.53
N ARG A 53 0.34 10.67 2.89
CA ARG A 53 0.34 11.93 3.63
C ARG A 53 -0.22 13.10 2.82
N LEU A 54 0.09 13.17 1.53
CA LEU A 54 -0.44 14.22 0.65
C LEU A 54 -1.96 14.05 0.46
N ILE A 55 -2.42 12.81 0.26
CA ILE A 55 -3.85 12.47 0.17
C ILE A 55 -4.58 12.89 1.45
N ALA A 56 -4.06 12.52 2.63
CA ALA A 56 -4.68 12.88 3.90
C ALA A 56 -4.79 14.41 4.11
N LYS A 57 -3.78 15.16 3.64
CA LYS A 57 -3.79 16.62 3.68
C LYS A 57 -4.85 17.22 2.75
N LEU A 58 -5.00 16.69 1.53
CA LEU A 58 -6.05 17.13 0.61
C LEU A 58 -7.44 16.80 1.13
N GLU A 59 -7.64 15.61 1.68
CA GLU A 59 -8.93 15.20 2.25
C GLU A 59 -9.35 16.14 3.40
N THR A 60 -8.41 16.52 4.27
CA THR A 60 -8.67 17.51 5.32
C THR A 60 -9.09 18.86 4.74
N ARG A 61 -8.45 19.30 3.65
CA ARG A 61 -8.81 20.54 2.96
C ARG A 61 -10.18 20.43 2.28
N ARG A 62 -10.47 19.30 1.65
CA ARG A 62 -11.77 19.01 1.01
C ARG A 62 -12.90 19.11 2.02
N ILE A 63 -12.74 18.48 3.17
CA ILE A 63 -13.71 18.55 4.30
C ILE A 63 -13.93 20.00 4.71
N ALA A 64 -12.85 20.76 4.95
CA ALA A 64 -12.97 22.17 5.34
C ALA A 64 -13.69 23.05 4.29
N VAL A 65 -13.46 22.80 2.99
CA VAL A 65 -14.17 23.50 1.91
C VAL A 65 -15.66 23.14 1.92
N VAL A 66 -15.99 21.85 2.02
CA VAL A 66 -17.38 21.36 2.08
C VAL A 66 -18.11 21.92 3.31
N ASP A 67 -17.47 21.91 4.48
CA ASP A 67 -18.03 22.50 5.70
C ASP A 67 -18.28 24.00 5.54
N GLY A 68 -17.38 24.72 4.86
CA GLY A 68 -17.53 26.13 4.54
C GLY A 68 -18.61 26.46 3.49
N MET A 69 -19.17 25.44 2.84
CA MET A 69 -20.32 25.57 1.92
C MET A 69 -21.65 25.30 2.63
N SER A 70 -21.63 25.01 3.94
CA SER A 70 -22.86 24.83 4.72
C SER A 70 -23.74 26.10 4.67
N GLY A 71 -25.02 25.93 4.35
CA GLY A 71 -25.97 27.03 4.16
C GLY A 71 -26.17 27.48 2.71
N ASP A 72 -25.28 27.11 1.78
CA ASP A 72 -25.50 27.28 0.33
C ASP A 72 -26.41 26.17 -0.26
N PHE A 73 -26.72 25.13 0.53
CA PHE A 73 -27.48 23.94 0.13
C PHE A 73 -28.64 23.66 1.10
N GLU A 74 -29.65 22.91 0.63
CA GLU A 74 -30.85 22.57 1.43
C GLU A 74 -30.55 21.65 2.62
N GLU A 75 -29.47 20.89 2.56
CA GLU A 75 -29.01 20.00 3.63
C GLU A 75 -28.18 20.76 4.68
N THR A 76 -28.37 20.42 5.95
CA THR A 76 -27.54 20.94 7.06
C THR A 76 -26.09 20.46 6.95
N SER A 77 -25.14 21.23 7.49
CA SER A 77 -23.69 20.96 7.45
C SER A 77 -23.32 19.51 7.79
N ASP A 78 -24.00 18.90 8.77
CA ASP A 78 -23.70 17.54 9.26
C ASP A 78 -24.08 16.42 8.26
N SER A 79 -24.83 16.75 7.20
CA SER A 79 -25.29 15.80 6.18
C SER A 79 -24.83 16.15 4.76
N LEU A 80 -24.11 17.25 4.57
CA LEU A 80 -23.70 17.69 3.23
C LEU A 80 -22.62 16.76 2.68
N THR A 81 -22.98 15.97 1.67
CA THR A 81 -22.08 15.03 1.01
C THR A 81 -21.71 15.54 -0.38
N LEU A 82 -20.59 15.07 -0.93
CA LEU A 82 -20.23 15.40 -2.31
C LEU A 82 -21.34 15.00 -3.30
N SER A 83 -22.01 13.87 -3.06
CA SER A 83 -23.14 13.43 -3.87
C SER A 83 -24.36 14.37 -3.78
N SER A 84 -24.63 14.96 -2.61
CA SER A 84 -25.73 15.92 -2.48
C SER A 84 -25.39 17.29 -3.06
N ILE A 85 -24.13 17.73 -2.99
CA ILE A 85 -23.63 18.91 -3.70
C ILE A 85 -23.83 18.74 -5.21
N ILE A 86 -23.36 17.62 -5.79
CA ILE A 86 -23.46 17.35 -7.23
C ILE A 86 -24.91 17.41 -7.73
N ARG A 87 -25.87 16.95 -6.92
CA ARG A 87 -27.31 16.97 -7.29
C ARG A 87 -27.94 18.36 -7.32
N GLN A 88 -27.37 19.33 -6.61
CA GLN A 88 -27.97 20.65 -6.40
C GLN A 88 -27.30 21.76 -7.22
N VAL A 89 -26.07 21.54 -7.71
CA VAL A 89 -25.35 22.52 -8.54
C VAL A 89 -25.75 22.44 -10.01
N SER A 90 -25.44 23.50 -10.76
CA SER A 90 -25.66 23.53 -12.21
C SER A 90 -24.84 22.47 -12.94
N GLN A 91 -25.31 22.07 -14.12
CA GLN A 91 -24.73 20.95 -14.89
C GLN A 91 -23.25 21.15 -15.27
N GLU A 92 -22.84 22.40 -15.46
CA GLU A 92 -21.45 22.83 -15.68
C GLU A 92 -20.49 22.40 -14.55
N TRP A 93 -20.96 22.36 -13.30
CA TRP A 93 -20.19 21.90 -12.14
C TRP A 93 -20.47 20.45 -11.79
N ALA A 94 -21.73 20.01 -11.92
CA ALA A 94 -22.13 18.65 -11.58
C ALA A 94 -21.35 17.61 -12.41
N THR A 95 -21.18 17.84 -13.71
CA THR A 95 -20.53 16.91 -14.63
C THR A 95 -19.06 16.61 -14.24
N PRO A 96 -18.17 17.62 -14.11
CA PRO A 96 -16.78 17.36 -13.74
C PRO A 96 -16.64 16.84 -12.30
N LEU A 97 -17.46 17.31 -11.34
CA LEU A 97 -17.43 16.82 -9.97
C LEU A 97 -17.83 15.33 -9.89
N GLN A 98 -18.85 14.93 -10.65
CA GLN A 98 -19.29 13.54 -10.75
C GLN A 98 -18.19 12.65 -11.34
N ALA A 99 -17.51 13.11 -12.40
CA ALA A 99 -16.41 12.37 -13.00
C ALA A 99 -15.27 12.11 -12.00
N CYS A 100 -14.87 13.12 -11.21
CA CYS A 100 -13.86 12.93 -10.16
C CYS A 100 -14.35 11.98 -9.06
N PHE A 101 -15.60 12.12 -8.62
CA PHE A 101 -16.17 11.26 -7.57
C PHE A 101 -16.21 9.78 -7.98
N ASP A 102 -16.65 9.48 -9.20
CA ASP A 102 -16.70 8.11 -9.71
C ASP A 102 -15.29 7.55 -9.86
N ARG A 103 -14.36 8.34 -10.41
CA ARG A 103 -12.96 7.92 -10.56
C ARG A 103 -12.29 7.64 -9.22
N LEU A 104 -12.49 8.50 -8.22
CA LEU A 104 -11.96 8.30 -6.87
C LEU A 104 -12.51 7.02 -6.22
N LYS A 105 -13.80 6.73 -6.40
CA LYS A 105 -14.39 5.47 -5.92
C LYS A 105 -13.73 4.24 -6.52
N GLU A 106 -13.53 4.24 -7.84
CA GLU A 106 -12.82 3.17 -8.55
C GLU A 106 -11.39 3.01 -8.02
N LEU A 107 -10.64 4.11 -7.97
CA LEU A 107 -9.25 4.11 -7.50
C LEU A 107 -9.11 3.59 -6.08
N ILE A 108 -10.00 3.98 -5.16
CA ILE A 108 -9.97 3.48 -3.78
C ILE A 108 -10.18 1.97 -3.74
N ALA A 109 -11.07 1.42 -4.58
CA ALA A 109 -11.29 -0.02 -4.66
C ALA A 109 -10.06 -0.75 -5.22
N GLU A 110 -9.46 -0.22 -6.30
CA GLU A 110 -8.25 -0.77 -6.92
C GLU A 110 -7.06 -0.75 -5.97
N ILE A 111 -6.84 0.37 -5.27
CA ILE A 111 -5.78 0.55 -4.26
C ILE A 111 -5.94 -0.46 -3.13
N ARG A 112 -7.17 -0.66 -2.61
CA ARG A 112 -7.44 -1.63 -1.54
C ARG A 112 -7.10 -3.06 -1.99
N ASN A 113 -7.54 -3.44 -3.19
CA ASN A 113 -7.25 -4.76 -3.74
C ASN A 113 -5.74 -4.96 -3.94
N SER A 114 -5.06 -4.00 -4.57
CA SER A 114 -3.61 -4.08 -4.81
C SER A 114 -2.81 -4.12 -3.51
N ALA A 115 -3.15 -3.28 -2.53
CA ALA A 115 -2.49 -3.28 -1.22
C ALA A 115 -2.70 -4.61 -0.46
N GLN A 116 -3.90 -5.19 -0.55
CA GLN A 116 -4.18 -6.50 0.05
C GLN A 116 -3.32 -7.59 -0.60
N ASN A 117 -3.31 -7.67 -1.94
CA ASN A 117 -2.54 -8.67 -2.67
C ASN A 117 -1.03 -8.56 -2.36
N ASN A 118 -0.48 -7.35 -2.38
CA ASN A 118 0.94 -7.11 -2.03
C ASN A 118 1.23 -7.54 -0.58
N GLY A 119 0.29 -7.32 0.34
CA GLY A 119 0.39 -7.74 1.73
C GLY A 119 0.40 -9.26 1.89
N GLU A 120 -0.50 -9.96 1.21
CA GLU A 120 -0.59 -11.43 1.22
C GLU A 120 0.68 -12.07 0.63
N GLU A 121 1.17 -11.54 -0.50
CA GLU A 121 2.41 -12.00 -1.12
C GLU A 121 3.62 -11.79 -0.21
N SER A 122 3.71 -10.62 0.45
CA SER A 122 4.75 -10.31 1.43
C SER A 122 4.73 -11.27 2.62
N ALA A 123 3.55 -11.53 3.18
CA ALA A 123 3.38 -12.45 4.30
C ALA A 123 3.78 -13.89 3.93
N SER A 124 3.36 -14.36 2.76
CA SER A 124 3.69 -15.69 2.25
C SER A 124 5.22 -15.89 2.11
N ARG A 125 5.92 -14.89 1.59
CA ARG A 125 7.39 -14.96 1.45
C ARG A 125 8.13 -14.91 2.77
N LEU A 126 7.70 -14.08 3.72
CA LEU A 126 8.28 -14.06 5.06
C LEU A 126 8.18 -15.44 5.73
N LYS A 127 7.03 -16.11 5.59
CA LYS A 127 6.82 -17.48 6.08
C LYS A 127 7.77 -18.49 5.42
N SER A 128 8.00 -18.36 4.11
CA SER A 128 8.95 -19.19 3.38
C SER A 128 10.40 -18.98 3.86
N VAL A 129 10.80 -17.72 4.07
CA VAL A 129 12.13 -17.36 4.62
C VAL A 129 12.30 -17.93 6.02
N GLU A 130 11.31 -17.76 6.91
CA GLU A 130 11.34 -18.31 8.27
C GLU A 130 11.47 -19.84 8.26
N THR A 131 10.71 -20.53 7.41
CA THR A 131 10.79 -21.99 7.25
C THR A 131 12.17 -22.42 6.78
N SER A 132 12.77 -21.69 5.83
CA SER A 132 14.12 -21.95 5.30
C SER A 132 15.19 -21.75 6.37
N LEU A 133 15.10 -20.68 7.17
CA LEU A 133 16.00 -20.41 8.30
C LEU A 133 15.90 -21.50 9.36
N HIS A 134 14.69 -21.94 9.70
CA HIS A 134 14.47 -23.04 10.63
C HIS A 134 15.02 -24.39 10.11
N PHE A 135 14.95 -24.63 8.80
CA PHE A 135 15.59 -25.81 8.21
C PHE A 135 17.13 -25.74 8.31
N ILE A 136 17.72 -24.59 7.97
CA ILE A 136 19.18 -24.38 8.05
C ILE A 136 19.68 -24.52 9.50
N SER A 137 18.96 -23.96 10.47
CA SER A 137 19.36 -24.08 11.89
C SER A 137 19.32 -25.53 12.38
N LYS A 138 18.34 -26.32 11.94
CA LYS A 138 18.31 -27.77 12.21
C LYS A 138 19.47 -28.51 11.57
N LEU A 139 19.89 -28.15 10.35
CA LEU A 139 21.06 -28.75 9.71
C LEU A 139 22.35 -28.47 10.47
N GLN A 140 22.55 -27.23 10.94
CA GLN A 140 23.76 -26.87 11.70
C GLN A 140 23.87 -27.62 13.04
N GLY A 141 22.75 -28.01 13.66
CA GLY A 141 22.73 -28.82 14.89
C GLY A 141 22.88 -30.33 14.69
N ASN A 142 22.59 -30.86 13.48
CA ASN A 142 22.48 -32.30 13.21
C ASN A 142 23.43 -32.81 12.12
N GLN A 143 24.55 -32.14 11.84
CA GLN A 143 25.54 -32.66 10.89
C GLN A 143 26.19 -33.96 11.41
N GLN A 144 25.62 -35.10 11.02
CA GLN A 144 26.39 -36.32 10.84
C GLN A 144 27.18 -36.16 9.54
N LEU A 145 28.44 -35.75 9.66
CA LEU A 145 29.36 -35.75 8.52
C LEU A 145 29.55 -37.20 8.06
N TYR A 146 29.34 -37.46 6.77
CA TYR A 146 29.73 -38.72 6.15
C TYR A 146 31.26 -38.77 6.19
N SER A 147 31.81 -39.58 7.09
CA SER A 147 33.25 -39.85 7.11
C SER A 147 33.64 -40.52 5.79
N GLY A 148 34.84 -40.23 5.26
CA GLY A 148 35.39 -40.92 4.08
C GLY A 148 35.49 -42.46 4.22
N THR A 149 35.20 -43.01 5.41
CA THR A 149 35.06 -44.44 5.71
C THR A 149 33.63 -44.99 5.58
N GLY A 150 32.64 -44.19 5.18
CA GLY A 150 31.25 -44.62 5.00
C GLY A 150 30.44 -44.76 6.29
N GLN A 151 30.94 -44.27 7.42
CA GLN A 151 30.24 -44.31 8.70
C GLN A 151 29.66 -42.94 9.08
N LEU A 152 28.39 -42.93 9.49
CA LEU A 152 27.71 -41.75 10.03
C LEU A 152 28.09 -41.58 11.50
N HIS A 153 28.81 -40.51 11.84
CA HIS A 153 29.10 -40.20 13.24
C HIS A 153 28.01 -39.30 13.83
N PRO A 154 27.44 -39.62 15.01
CA PRO A 154 26.52 -38.72 15.70
C PRO A 154 27.22 -37.42 16.11
N ALA A 155 26.53 -36.29 15.92
CA ALA A 155 26.98 -34.96 16.33
C ALA A 155 27.20 -34.97 17.85
N GLY A 156 28.46 -34.88 18.29
CA GLY A 156 28.87 -34.94 19.70
C GLY A 156 30.00 -35.93 20.01
N SER A 157 30.36 -36.79 19.06
CA SER A 157 31.54 -37.65 19.18
C SER A 157 32.82 -36.80 19.11
N LYS A 158 33.47 -36.55 20.26
CA LYS A 158 34.81 -35.95 20.29
C LYS A 158 35.74 -36.81 19.43
N ILE A 159 36.19 -36.27 18.30
CA ILE A 159 37.23 -36.90 17.49
C ILE A 159 38.49 -36.92 18.36
N SER A 160 38.79 -38.06 18.98
CA SER A 160 40.09 -38.27 19.61
C SER A 160 41.10 -38.37 18.48
N ARG A 161 41.92 -37.34 18.33
CA ARG A 161 42.99 -37.27 17.33
C ARG A 161 44.00 -38.38 17.68
N ALA A 162 43.91 -39.52 17.00
CA ALA A 162 44.95 -40.53 17.05
C ALA A 162 46.19 -39.95 16.35
N SER A 163 47.24 -39.73 17.14
CA SER A 163 48.57 -39.38 16.69
C SER A 163 49.17 -40.50 15.85
N VAL A 164 49.56 -40.18 14.60
CA VAL A 164 50.59 -40.89 13.83
C VAL A 164 51.50 -39.84 13.23
#